data_AF-A0A1L3NED2-F1
#
_entry.id   AF-A0A1L3NED2-F1
#
_cell.length_a   1.000
_cell.length_b   1.000
_cell.length_c   1.000
_cell.angle_alpha   90.00
_cell.angle_beta   90.00
_cell.angle_gamma   90.00
#
_symmetry.space_group_name_H-M   'P 1'
#
loop_
_entity.id
_entity.type
_entity.pdbx_description
1 polymer ?
#
loop_
_entity_poly.entity_id
_entity_poly.type
_entity_poly.pdbx_seq_one_letter_code
_entity_poly.pdbx_strand_id
1 'polypeptide(L)'
;MRSPKDMRIIQIDITNACVHSCSNCTRFCGHHKKPFFMDWETFKRAVDSLEYFGKTIGIMGGEPTLHPQFERFAKYIAEKYPSKNSLAAATKPIKKGNFIEYIRDRNFYLDETLNNRKGPGLWTSLSKSYYEHYESIQDVFSYQTINDHNNPCIHQPLLASRKELGISDEKWIELRDKCWIQNTWSATITPKGAFFCEVAGALDMLFDGPGGWPIESGWWKREPKDFGYQLKWCEICGAAIFNEGRLSSEEIDDVSPMLYEKLKNVQSPKLKKGKVKVMDISNPKIIGKKMPDTINRYLTDYKERISKDNNVLTPKNIDAVVFCYSKADLDSLEKNIDTFTKVFDSILVAVMDDNINSLLDNVQNKYSNVKIINSVLGKWGRTLNKSINCIEDNDWMCILNVESKLPEDFSSRIKKVVLNPGCIYSFNILELLNKLCLFNRGAYALKYKGFDGISECETNLEFIKLWDKNKQIVLNNDFDIIENPDLKYWHDFANTIDEKNKEKIYKCLDKIKNDLEIKAK
;
A
#
# COMPACT_ATOMS: atom_id res chain seq x y z
N MET A 1 -25.34 6.88 -18.60
CA MET A 1 -23.94 7.30 -18.33
C MET A 1 -23.95 8.60 -17.52
N ARG A 2 -22.93 8.84 -16.69
CA ARG A 2 -22.80 10.07 -15.87
C ARG A 2 -21.59 10.92 -16.24
N SER A 3 -21.65 12.24 -16.01
CA SER A 3 -20.49 13.12 -16.19
C SER A 3 -19.37 12.80 -15.17
N PRO A 4 -18.07 12.99 -15.50
CA PRO A 4 -17.00 12.90 -14.51
C PRO A 4 -17.21 13.80 -13.29
N LYS A 5 -17.87 14.97 -13.45
CA LYS A 5 -18.20 15.88 -12.34
C LYS A 5 -19.08 15.22 -11.27
N ASP A 6 -19.91 14.26 -11.66
CA ASP A 6 -20.85 13.56 -10.78
C ASP A 6 -20.20 12.31 -10.16
N MET A 7 -18.99 11.96 -10.58
CA MET A 7 -18.25 10.82 -10.02
C MET A 7 -17.76 11.11 -8.62
N ARG A 8 -17.65 10.08 -7.77
CA ARG A 8 -17.03 10.21 -6.44
C ARG A 8 -15.54 10.46 -6.56
N ILE A 9 -14.91 9.82 -7.55
CA ILE A 9 -13.46 9.74 -7.72
C ILE A 9 -13.12 9.99 -9.17
N ILE A 10 -12.01 10.68 -9.40
CA ILE A 10 -11.27 10.66 -10.67
C ILE A 10 -9.89 10.10 -10.39
N GLN A 11 -9.45 9.19 -11.25
CA GLN A 11 -8.18 8.47 -11.11
C GLN A 11 -7.10 9.08 -12.00
N ILE A 12 -5.85 8.91 -11.60
CA ILE A 12 -4.66 9.20 -12.38
C ILE A 12 -3.86 7.91 -12.48
N ASP A 13 -3.85 7.30 -13.67
CA ASP A 13 -3.07 6.09 -13.95
C ASP A 13 -1.59 6.48 -14.10
N ILE A 14 -0.79 6.29 -13.06
CA ILE A 14 0.63 6.70 -13.07
C ILE A 14 1.56 5.63 -13.67
N THR A 15 1.10 4.38 -13.77
CA THR A 15 1.79 3.28 -14.43
C THR A 15 0.82 2.16 -14.81
N ASN A 16 1.17 1.30 -15.75
CA ASN A 16 0.53 0.00 -15.98
C ASN A 16 1.46 -1.19 -15.63
N ALA A 17 2.61 -0.94 -15.01
CA ALA A 17 3.43 -1.97 -14.40
C ALA A 17 2.68 -2.59 -13.23
N CYS A 18 2.73 -3.91 -13.08
CA CYS A 18 2.11 -4.60 -11.96
C CYS A 18 2.86 -5.90 -11.69
N VAL A 19 2.82 -6.36 -10.44
CA VAL A 19 3.34 -7.69 -10.04
C VAL A 19 2.39 -8.83 -10.42
N HIS A 20 1.17 -8.51 -10.86
CA HIS A 20 0.15 -9.48 -11.26
C HIS A 20 -0.19 -9.39 -12.76
N SER A 21 -0.70 -10.49 -13.31
CA SER A 21 -1.28 -10.54 -14.65
C SER A 21 -2.70 -11.12 -14.62
N CYS A 22 -3.53 -10.62 -13.70
CA CYS A 22 -4.89 -11.11 -13.46
C CYS A 22 -5.72 -11.25 -14.75
N SER A 23 -6.55 -12.30 -14.82
CA SER A 23 -7.58 -12.46 -15.85
C SER A 23 -8.44 -11.20 -15.93
N ASN A 24 -8.71 -10.72 -17.15
CA ASN A 24 -9.62 -9.63 -17.45
C ASN A 24 -9.40 -8.35 -16.60
N CYS A 25 -8.14 -8.01 -16.31
CA CYS A 25 -7.77 -6.83 -15.55
C CYS A 25 -8.22 -5.53 -16.27
N THR A 26 -8.79 -4.55 -15.55
CA THR A 26 -9.23 -3.28 -16.17
C THR A 26 -8.08 -2.47 -16.76
N ARG A 27 -6.85 -2.69 -16.30
CA ARG A 27 -5.63 -2.06 -16.83
C ARG A 27 -4.92 -2.90 -17.89
N PHE A 28 -5.40 -4.12 -18.15
CA PHE A 28 -4.79 -5.07 -19.08
C PHE A 28 -3.32 -5.40 -18.73
N CYS A 29 -3.00 -5.48 -17.44
CA CYS A 29 -1.67 -5.87 -16.97
C CYS A 29 -1.25 -7.24 -17.56
N GLY A 30 -0.03 -7.31 -18.09
CA GLY A 30 0.50 -8.47 -18.82
C GLY A 30 0.29 -8.43 -20.35
N HIS A 31 -0.57 -7.56 -20.87
CA HIS A 31 -0.70 -7.32 -22.33
C HIS A 31 0.26 -6.24 -22.85
N HIS A 32 0.74 -5.36 -21.98
CA HIS A 32 1.66 -4.27 -22.36
C HIS A 32 3.07 -4.81 -22.58
N LYS A 33 3.63 -4.61 -23.78
CA LYS A 33 5.02 -5.03 -24.10
C LYS A 33 6.06 -4.32 -23.23
N LYS A 34 5.84 -3.02 -23.00
CA LYS A 34 6.64 -2.19 -22.09
C LYS A 34 5.67 -1.39 -21.23
N PRO A 35 5.78 -1.47 -19.89
CA PRO A 35 4.97 -0.61 -19.05
C PRO A 35 5.39 0.85 -19.19
N PHE A 36 4.45 1.77 -18.97
CA PHE A 36 4.73 3.19 -18.87
C PHE A 36 4.94 3.58 -17.40
N PHE A 37 5.68 4.66 -17.21
CA PHE A 37 5.78 5.39 -15.95
C PHE A 37 5.53 6.86 -16.30
N MET A 38 4.45 7.44 -15.77
CA MET A 38 4.03 8.80 -16.08
C MET A 38 5.14 9.78 -15.70
N ASP A 39 5.45 10.73 -16.59
CA ASP A 39 6.43 11.76 -16.27
C ASP A 39 5.86 12.79 -15.28
N TRP A 40 6.77 13.51 -14.61
CA TRP A 40 6.41 14.49 -13.59
C TRP A 40 5.54 15.63 -14.12
N GLU A 41 5.82 16.17 -15.31
CA GLU A 41 5.08 17.31 -15.86
C GLU A 41 3.65 16.90 -16.23
N THR A 42 3.48 15.70 -16.78
CA THR A 42 2.16 15.14 -17.06
C THR A 42 1.38 14.87 -15.78
N PHE A 43 2.00 14.29 -14.76
CA PHE A 43 1.36 14.10 -13.45
C PHE A 43 0.93 15.42 -12.84
N LYS A 44 1.82 16.42 -12.85
CA LYS A 44 1.53 17.77 -12.37
C LYS A 44 0.33 18.39 -13.09
N ARG A 45 0.30 18.33 -14.43
CA ARG A 45 -0.87 18.78 -15.22
C ARG A 45 -2.14 18.02 -14.85
N ALA A 46 -2.06 16.70 -14.65
CA ALA A 46 -3.20 15.87 -14.28
C ALA A 46 -3.83 16.33 -12.96
N VAL A 47 -3.00 16.48 -11.92
CA VAL A 47 -3.41 16.99 -10.60
C VAL A 47 -3.96 18.42 -10.72
N ASP A 48 -3.25 19.32 -11.40
CA ASP A 48 -3.65 20.73 -11.55
C ASP A 48 -4.97 20.89 -12.33
N SER A 49 -5.25 20.03 -13.32
CA SER A 49 -6.49 20.08 -14.12
C SER A 49 -7.77 19.77 -13.34
N LEU A 50 -7.64 19.17 -12.15
CA LEU A 50 -8.75 18.77 -11.28
C LEU A 50 -9.13 19.85 -10.27
N GLU A 51 -8.64 21.08 -10.46
CA GLU A 51 -9.00 22.22 -9.64
C GLU A 51 -10.53 22.35 -9.57
N TYR A 52 -11.04 22.59 -8.35
CA TYR A 52 -12.47 22.65 -8.04
C TYR A 52 -13.30 21.38 -8.25
N PHE A 53 -12.70 20.21 -8.57
CA PHE A 53 -13.45 18.95 -8.61
C PHE A 53 -14.08 18.62 -7.24
N GLY A 54 -13.36 18.93 -6.16
CA GLY A 54 -13.92 18.97 -4.80
C GLY A 54 -14.32 17.61 -4.22
N LYS A 55 -13.73 16.52 -4.72
CA LYS A 55 -13.95 15.12 -4.28
C LYS A 55 -12.61 14.37 -4.26
N THR A 56 -12.63 13.03 -4.18
CA THR A 56 -11.41 12.23 -4.11
C THR A 56 -10.64 12.24 -5.43
N ILE A 57 -9.34 12.54 -5.38
CA ILE A 57 -8.43 12.41 -6.52
C ILE A 57 -7.52 11.22 -6.24
N GLY A 58 -7.61 10.21 -7.10
CA GLY A 58 -6.98 8.93 -6.88
C GLY A 58 -5.68 8.76 -7.67
N ILE A 59 -4.69 8.15 -7.04
CA ILE A 59 -3.53 7.56 -7.71
C ILE A 59 -3.81 6.07 -7.89
N MET A 60 -3.71 5.61 -9.14
CA MET A 60 -3.87 4.21 -9.48
C MET A 60 -2.96 3.81 -10.65
N GLY A 61 -3.17 2.61 -11.17
CA GLY A 61 -2.53 2.11 -12.35
C GLY A 61 -2.60 0.59 -12.34
N GLY A 62 -1.53 -0.06 -12.77
CA GLY A 62 -1.26 -1.45 -12.38
C GLY A 62 -1.01 -1.52 -10.88
N GLU A 63 0.25 -1.46 -10.47
CA GLU A 63 0.65 -1.20 -9.09
C GLU A 63 1.31 0.18 -9.01
N PRO A 64 0.61 1.23 -8.51
CA PRO A 64 1.15 2.58 -8.50
C PRO A 64 2.44 2.72 -7.66
N THR A 65 2.63 1.91 -6.61
CA THR A 65 3.83 1.99 -5.77
C THR A 65 5.11 1.62 -6.52
N LEU A 66 5.02 0.84 -7.60
CA LEU A 66 6.17 0.54 -8.47
C LEU A 66 6.70 1.75 -9.24
N HIS A 67 6.00 2.90 -9.22
CA HIS A 67 6.46 4.09 -9.89
C HIS A 67 7.73 4.65 -9.24
N PRO A 68 8.84 4.87 -9.97
CA PRO A 68 10.11 5.32 -9.38
C PRO A 68 10.03 6.68 -8.66
N GLN A 69 9.01 7.48 -8.96
CA GLN A 69 8.74 8.78 -8.32
C GLN A 69 7.46 8.78 -7.46
N PHE A 70 7.01 7.61 -6.98
CA PHE A 70 5.75 7.47 -6.24
C PHE A 70 5.65 8.48 -5.07
N GLU A 71 6.69 8.60 -4.24
CA GLU A 71 6.68 9.51 -3.09
C GLU A 71 6.56 10.99 -3.51
N ARG A 72 7.24 11.36 -4.60
CA ARG A 72 7.14 12.71 -5.18
C ARG A 72 5.70 13.01 -5.63
N PHE A 73 5.04 12.02 -6.24
CA PHE A 73 3.66 12.15 -6.71
C PHE A 73 2.68 12.23 -5.55
N ALA A 74 2.83 11.35 -4.54
CA ALA A 74 2.04 11.34 -3.32
C ALA A 74 2.15 12.67 -2.57
N LYS A 75 3.35 13.23 -2.45
CA LYS A 75 3.57 14.55 -1.83
C LYS A 75 2.84 15.66 -2.59
N TYR A 76 2.95 15.70 -3.91
CA TYR A 76 2.34 16.76 -4.70
C TYR A 76 0.81 16.75 -4.67
N ILE A 77 0.19 15.56 -4.74
CA ILE A 77 -1.27 15.46 -4.63
C ILE A 77 -1.74 15.87 -3.22
N ALA A 78 -0.97 15.56 -2.18
CA ALA A 78 -1.26 15.98 -0.80
C ALA A 78 -1.16 17.51 -0.63
N GLU A 79 -0.16 18.13 -1.25
CA GLU A 79 0.02 19.59 -1.25
C GLU A 79 -1.12 20.31 -1.98
N LYS A 80 -1.57 19.77 -3.12
CA LYS A 80 -2.63 20.38 -3.93
C LYS A 80 -4.04 20.15 -3.38
N TYR A 81 -4.28 18.97 -2.83
CA TYR A 81 -5.59 18.55 -2.35
C TYR A 81 -5.49 17.95 -0.95
N PRO A 82 -5.04 18.73 0.05
CA PRO A 82 -4.88 18.22 1.40
C PRO A 82 -6.21 17.71 1.92
N SER A 83 -6.16 16.63 2.70
CA SER A 83 -7.29 16.21 3.51
C SER A 83 -7.65 17.33 4.49
N LYS A 84 -8.95 17.64 4.63
CA LYS A 84 -9.42 18.69 5.55
C LYS A 84 -9.01 18.39 7.00
N ASN A 85 -9.10 17.12 7.37
CA ASN A 85 -8.65 16.59 8.65
C ASN A 85 -7.58 15.53 8.38
N SER A 86 -6.53 15.57 9.17
CA SER A 86 -5.49 14.55 9.24
C SER A 86 -5.54 13.90 10.62
N LEU A 87 -5.45 12.58 10.66
CA LEU A 87 -5.16 11.84 11.89
C LEU A 87 -3.67 11.56 11.92
N ALA A 88 -3.12 11.33 13.11
CA ALA A 88 -1.81 10.70 13.21
C ALA A 88 -1.81 9.43 12.33
N ALA A 89 -0.73 9.21 11.58
CA ALA A 89 -0.56 8.00 10.80
C ALA A 89 -0.69 6.76 11.69
N ALA A 90 -0.86 5.59 11.06
CA ALA A 90 -0.91 4.30 11.74
C ALA A 90 0.42 4.00 12.46
N THR A 91 0.70 4.69 13.56
CA THR A 91 1.99 4.73 14.27
C THR A 91 2.07 3.64 15.32
N LYS A 92 0.92 3.12 15.77
CA LYS A 92 0.85 1.99 16.70
C LYS A 92 0.80 0.67 15.95
N PRO A 93 1.24 -0.44 16.57
CA PRO A 93 1.19 -1.76 15.97
C PRO A 93 -0.25 -2.19 15.68
N ILE A 94 -0.46 -2.76 14.50
CA ILE A 94 -1.75 -3.34 14.10
C ILE A 94 -1.57 -4.85 13.99
N LYS A 95 -2.42 -5.64 14.65
CA LYS A 95 -2.39 -7.10 14.48
C LYS A 95 -2.52 -7.46 13.00
N LYS A 96 -1.63 -8.30 12.47
CA LYS A 96 -1.57 -8.65 11.03
C LYS A 96 -2.94 -8.99 10.46
N GLY A 97 -3.69 -9.86 11.14
CA GLY A 97 -5.01 -10.32 10.71
C GLY A 97 -6.13 -9.27 10.76
N ASN A 98 -5.86 -8.06 11.26
CA ASN A 98 -6.82 -6.97 11.38
C ASN A 98 -6.45 -5.76 10.51
N PHE A 99 -5.37 -5.83 9.71
CA PHE A 99 -4.91 -4.67 8.94
C PHE A 99 -5.95 -4.17 7.94
N ILE A 100 -6.67 -5.06 7.25
CA ILE A 100 -7.70 -4.66 6.30
C ILE A 100 -8.90 -4.00 7.00
N GLU A 101 -9.32 -4.52 8.16
CA GLU A 101 -10.35 -3.89 8.98
C GLU A 101 -9.91 -2.53 9.51
N TYR A 102 -8.66 -2.39 9.94
CA TYR A 102 -8.11 -1.09 10.33
C TYR A 102 -8.20 -0.07 9.18
N ILE A 103 -7.83 -0.47 7.95
CA ILE A 103 -7.94 0.39 6.77
C ILE A 103 -9.41 0.72 6.44
N ARG A 104 -10.33 -0.26 6.58
CA ARG A 104 -11.78 -0.04 6.42
C ARG A 104 -12.28 1.02 7.40
N ASP A 105 -11.96 0.85 8.68
CA ASP A 105 -12.41 1.71 9.75
C ASP A 105 -11.83 3.13 9.57
N ARG A 106 -10.54 3.21 9.21
CA ARG A 106 -9.88 4.49 8.88
C ARG A 106 -10.51 5.16 7.66
N ASN A 107 -10.82 4.43 6.58
CA ASN A 107 -11.53 5.01 5.44
C ASN A 107 -12.91 5.55 5.84
N PHE A 108 -13.65 4.80 6.65
CA PHE A 108 -14.99 5.21 7.09
C PHE A 108 -14.95 6.44 8.02
N TYR A 109 -13.99 6.46 8.94
CA TYR A 109 -13.80 7.56 9.88
C TYR A 109 -13.16 8.80 9.21
N LEU A 110 -11.99 8.64 8.60
CA LEU A 110 -11.20 9.75 8.05
C LEU A 110 -11.73 10.26 6.71
N ASP A 111 -11.92 9.39 5.72
CA ASP A 111 -12.37 9.82 4.37
C ASP A 111 -13.85 10.17 4.37
N GLU A 112 -14.72 9.22 4.73
CA GLU A 112 -16.16 9.38 4.54
C GLU A 112 -16.81 10.30 5.58
N THR A 113 -16.37 10.22 6.82
CA THR A 113 -16.97 10.98 7.93
C THR A 113 -16.35 12.36 8.05
N LEU A 114 -15.03 12.43 8.27
CA LEU A 114 -14.32 13.69 8.53
C LEU A 114 -14.04 14.52 7.26
N ASN A 115 -13.55 13.88 6.20
CA ASN A 115 -13.15 14.57 4.97
C ASN A 115 -14.27 14.66 3.93
N ASN A 116 -15.41 14.01 4.17
CA ASN A 116 -16.56 13.99 3.27
C ASN A 116 -16.19 13.54 1.84
N ARG A 117 -15.35 12.50 1.74
CA ARG A 117 -14.88 11.90 0.48
C ARG A 117 -14.12 12.90 -0.40
N LYS A 118 -13.17 13.62 0.21
CA LYS A 118 -12.33 14.62 -0.43
C LYS A 118 -10.86 14.41 -0.06
N GLY A 119 -9.98 14.71 -1.01
CA GLY A 119 -8.54 14.60 -0.82
C GLY A 119 -7.93 13.43 -1.61
N PRO A 120 -6.69 13.03 -1.27
CA PRO A 120 -5.95 12.05 -2.03
C PRO A 120 -6.40 10.62 -1.68
N GLY A 121 -6.61 9.82 -2.72
CA GLY A 121 -6.88 8.39 -2.60
C GLY A 121 -5.82 7.52 -3.28
N LEU A 122 -5.66 6.28 -2.81
CA LEU A 122 -4.72 5.31 -3.39
C LEU A 122 -5.43 3.99 -3.70
N TRP A 123 -5.24 3.47 -4.92
CA TRP A 123 -5.69 2.15 -5.35
C TRP A 123 -4.48 1.29 -5.69
N THR A 124 -4.21 0.30 -4.86
CA THR A 124 -2.92 -0.41 -4.84
C THR A 124 -3.11 -1.87 -4.46
N SER A 125 -2.20 -2.70 -4.97
CA SER A 125 -1.92 -4.03 -4.49
C SER A 125 -0.94 -3.99 -3.33
N LEU A 126 -1.14 -4.89 -2.37
CA LEU A 126 -0.32 -5.01 -1.19
C LEU A 126 0.99 -5.75 -1.48
N SER A 127 1.87 -5.09 -2.24
CA SER A 127 3.16 -5.61 -2.70
C SER A 127 4.33 -5.15 -1.81
N LYS A 128 5.53 -5.68 -2.05
CA LYS A 128 6.76 -5.23 -1.36
C LYS A 128 6.94 -3.70 -1.46
N SER A 129 6.62 -3.12 -2.60
CA SER A 129 6.76 -1.67 -2.83
C SER A 129 5.77 -0.84 -2.00
N TYR A 130 4.59 -1.39 -1.68
CA TYR A 130 3.70 -0.78 -0.69
C TYR A 130 4.37 -0.69 0.68
N TYR A 131 5.05 -1.75 1.13
CA TYR A 131 5.77 -1.75 2.41
C TYR A 131 6.92 -0.73 2.42
N GLU A 132 7.67 -0.63 1.33
CA GLU A 132 8.74 0.37 1.17
C GLU A 132 8.25 1.82 1.29
N HIS A 133 7.00 2.07 0.88
CA HIS A 133 6.35 3.39 0.96
C HIS A 133 5.32 3.50 2.08
N TYR A 134 5.26 2.54 3.01
CA TYR A 134 4.19 2.46 4.01
C TYR A 134 4.00 3.78 4.76
N GLU A 135 5.11 4.36 5.24
CA GLU A 135 5.12 5.64 5.95
C GLU A 135 4.45 6.75 5.12
N SER A 136 4.95 7.00 3.91
CA SER A 136 4.41 7.99 2.98
C SER A 136 2.94 7.75 2.65
N ILE A 137 2.53 6.47 2.50
CA ILE A 137 1.15 6.10 2.19
C ILE A 137 0.22 6.46 3.35
N GLN A 138 0.59 6.11 4.58
CA GLN A 138 -0.23 6.39 5.76
C GLN A 138 -0.29 7.89 6.10
N ASP A 139 0.78 8.64 5.80
CA ASP A 139 0.86 10.09 5.99
C ASP A 139 0.01 10.86 4.95
N VAL A 140 -0.04 10.39 3.69
CA VAL A 140 -0.69 11.12 2.59
C VAL A 140 -2.16 10.75 2.39
N PHE A 141 -2.48 9.47 2.25
CA PHE A 141 -3.77 9.06 1.69
C PHE A 141 -4.82 8.88 2.78
N SER A 142 -5.89 9.68 2.73
CA SER A 142 -7.05 9.54 3.61
C SER A 142 -7.94 8.38 3.20
N TYR A 143 -7.94 8.03 1.91
CA TYR A 143 -8.66 6.88 1.37
C TYR A 143 -7.71 5.88 0.72
N GLN A 144 -7.78 4.62 1.13
CA GLN A 144 -6.95 3.54 0.58
C GLN A 144 -7.84 2.37 0.14
N THR A 145 -7.75 1.98 -1.12
CA THR A 145 -8.35 0.75 -1.63
C THR A 145 -7.24 -0.25 -1.88
N ILE A 146 -7.15 -1.24 -1.00
CA ILE A 146 -6.13 -2.29 -1.04
C ILE A 146 -6.78 -3.56 -1.61
N ASN A 147 -6.05 -4.26 -2.46
CA ASN A 147 -6.37 -5.64 -2.84
C ASN A 147 -5.07 -6.38 -3.19
N ASP A 148 -4.68 -7.40 -2.45
CA ASP A 148 -3.46 -8.16 -2.73
C ASP A 148 -3.58 -9.15 -3.89
N HIS A 149 -4.78 -9.31 -4.45
CA HIS A 149 -5.10 -10.18 -5.58
C HIS A 149 -4.71 -11.66 -5.39
N ASN A 150 -4.51 -12.11 -4.14
CA ASN A 150 -4.18 -13.49 -3.83
C ASN A 150 -5.43 -14.33 -3.51
N ASN A 151 -6.46 -13.69 -2.96
CA ASN A 151 -7.74 -14.37 -2.72
C ASN A 151 -8.56 -14.51 -4.01
N PRO A 152 -9.42 -15.55 -4.11
CA PRO A 152 -10.28 -15.74 -5.26
C PRO A 152 -11.19 -14.53 -5.54
N CYS A 153 -10.97 -13.89 -6.67
CA CYS A 153 -11.73 -12.73 -7.14
C CYS A 153 -12.16 -12.96 -8.59
N ILE A 154 -13.43 -12.71 -8.94
CA ILE A 154 -13.97 -12.98 -10.28
C ILE A 154 -13.88 -11.70 -11.13
N HIS A 155 -13.30 -11.79 -12.32
CA HIS A 155 -13.24 -10.68 -13.28
C HIS A 155 -13.97 -11.04 -14.58
N GLN A 156 -14.93 -10.20 -14.96
CA GLN A 156 -15.65 -10.32 -16.22
C GLN A 156 -14.77 -9.89 -17.42
N PRO A 157 -15.00 -10.43 -18.63
CA PRO A 157 -14.22 -10.05 -19.80
C PRO A 157 -14.31 -8.58 -20.15
N LEU A 158 -13.15 -8.01 -20.54
CA LEU A 158 -13.01 -6.58 -20.88
C LEU A 158 -12.46 -6.30 -22.30
N LEU A 159 -12.34 -7.34 -23.13
CA LEU A 159 -11.79 -7.29 -24.48
C LEU A 159 -12.72 -8.01 -25.47
N ALA A 160 -13.95 -7.50 -25.61
CA ALA A 160 -14.95 -8.09 -26.49
C ALA A 160 -15.71 -7.03 -27.30
N SER A 161 -15.82 -7.28 -28.61
CA SER A 161 -16.61 -6.47 -29.53
C SER A 161 -18.09 -6.77 -29.43
N ARG A 162 -18.91 -5.75 -29.15
CA ARG A 162 -20.38 -5.88 -29.19
C ARG A 162 -20.89 -6.25 -30.59
N LYS A 163 -20.19 -5.84 -31.65
CA LYS A 163 -20.56 -6.12 -33.05
C LYS A 163 -20.40 -7.60 -33.39
N GLU A 164 -19.31 -8.21 -32.94
CA GLU A 164 -19.07 -9.65 -33.15
C GLU A 164 -20.08 -10.52 -32.39
N LEU A 165 -20.63 -9.98 -31.29
CA LEU A 165 -21.69 -10.61 -30.50
C LEU A 165 -23.10 -10.37 -31.07
N GLY A 166 -23.23 -9.73 -32.23
CA GLY A 166 -24.52 -9.49 -32.89
C GLY A 166 -25.41 -8.45 -32.18
N ILE A 167 -24.86 -7.61 -31.30
CA ILE A 167 -25.63 -6.59 -30.58
C ILE A 167 -25.86 -5.39 -31.51
N SER A 168 -27.14 -5.10 -31.81
CA SER A 168 -27.56 -3.96 -32.63
C SER A 168 -27.22 -2.62 -31.98
N ASP A 169 -27.20 -1.56 -32.78
CA ASP A 169 -26.87 -0.21 -32.29
C ASP A 169 -27.91 0.28 -31.28
N GLU A 170 -29.21 0.01 -31.51
CA GLU A 170 -30.30 0.40 -30.62
C GLU A 170 -30.17 -0.29 -29.27
N LYS A 171 -29.93 -1.62 -29.28
CA LYS A 171 -29.77 -2.38 -28.03
C LYS A 171 -28.49 -1.98 -27.30
N TRP A 172 -27.44 -1.68 -28.05
CA TRP A 172 -26.15 -1.31 -27.50
C TRP A 172 -26.20 0.00 -26.72
N ILE A 173 -26.90 1.02 -27.21
CA ILE A 173 -27.05 2.30 -26.50
C ILE A 173 -27.66 2.09 -25.11
N GLU A 174 -28.72 1.27 -25.01
CA GLU A 174 -29.36 0.94 -23.74
C GLU A 174 -28.40 0.26 -22.76
N LEU A 175 -27.64 -0.73 -23.22
CA LEU A 175 -26.67 -1.47 -22.41
C LEU A 175 -25.51 -0.58 -21.96
N ARG A 176 -24.90 0.13 -22.91
CA ARG A 176 -23.77 1.05 -22.67
C ARG A 176 -24.15 2.09 -21.62
N ASP A 177 -25.34 2.66 -21.73
CA ASP A 177 -25.75 3.74 -20.83
C ASP A 177 -25.98 3.25 -19.39
N LYS A 178 -26.27 1.97 -19.21
CA LYS A 178 -26.38 1.25 -17.93
C LYS A 178 -25.07 0.58 -17.48
N CYS A 179 -23.95 0.79 -18.18
CA CYS A 179 -22.66 0.18 -17.83
C CYS A 179 -22.29 0.46 -16.36
N TRP A 180 -22.08 -0.60 -15.58
CA TRP A 180 -21.83 -0.48 -14.15
C TRP A 180 -20.54 0.30 -13.85
N ILE A 181 -19.44 0.04 -14.59
CA ILE A 181 -18.16 0.74 -14.39
C ILE A 181 -18.35 2.24 -14.53
N GLN A 182 -19.03 2.68 -15.59
CA GLN A 182 -19.19 4.10 -15.87
C GLN A 182 -20.11 4.79 -14.84
N ASN A 183 -21.14 4.09 -14.37
CA ASN A 183 -22.13 4.64 -13.44
C ASN A 183 -21.72 4.55 -11.95
N THR A 184 -20.85 3.62 -11.56
CA THR A 184 -20.45 3.43 -10.15
C THR A 184 -18.99 3.78 -9.87
N TRP A 185 -18.13 3.73 -10.90
CA TRP A 185 -16.70 3.95 -10.77
C TRP A 185 -16.26 5.29 -11.37
N SER A 186 -15.12 5.33 -12.05
CA SER A 186 -14.38 6.57 -12.27
C SER A 186 -13.91 6.80 -13.70
N ALA A 187 -13.81 8.09 -14.02
CA ALA A 187 -13.03 8.66 -15.10
C ALA A 187 -11.54 8.62 -14.73
N THR A 188 -10.66 8.66 -15.73
CA THR A 188 -9.22 8.60 -15.50
C THR A 188 -8.44 9.63 -16.32
N ILE A 189 -7.22 9.90 -15.89
CA ILE A 189 -6.17 10.57 -16.66
C ILE A 189 -5.04 9.57 -16.89
N THR A 190 -4.61 9.41 -18.14
CA THR A 190 -3.42 8.64 -18.52
C THR A 190 -2.39 9.60 -19.14
N PRO A 191 -1.17 9.14 -19.48
CA PRO A 191 -0.23 9.97 -20.22
C PRO A 191 -0.76 10.49 -21.56
N LYS A 192 -1.79 9.84 -22.13
CA LYS A 192 -2.39 10.20 -23.42
C LYS A 192 -3.61 11.12 -23.30
N GLY A 193 -3.99 11.55 -22.09
CA GLY A 193 -5.07 12.51 -21.88
C GLY A 193 -6.11 12.08 -20.84
N ALA A 194 -7.20 12.85 -20.76
CA ALA A 194 -8.30 12.61 -19.86
C ALA A 194 -9.45 11.83 -20.53
N PHE A 195 -10.02 10.88 -19.79
CA PHE A 195 -11.03 9.95 -20.28
C PHE A 195 -12.25 9.90 -19.38
N PHE A 196 -13.44 9.78 -19.96
CA PHE A 196 -14.69 9.67 -19.20
C PHE A 196 -14.81 8.36 -18.38
N CYS A 197 -13.95 7.37 -18.65
CA CYS A 197 -13.96 6.04 -18.03
C CYS A 197 -12.55 5.46 -17.98
N GLU A 198 -12.17 4.84 -16.86
CA GLU A 198 -10.85 4.23 -16.70
C GLU A 198 -10.55 3.15 -17.75
N VAL A 199 -11.53 2.31 -18.11
CA VAL A 199 -11.30 1.20 -19.06
C VAL A 199 -11.10 1.73 -20.47
N ALA A 200 -11.76 2.84 -20.83
CA ALA A 200 -11.53 3.52 -22.10
C ALA A 200 -10.08 4.03 -22.19
N GLY A 201 -9.56 4.63 -21.12
CA GLY A 201 -8.16 5.06 -21.03
C GLY A 201 -7.18 3.88 -21.15
N ALA A 202 -7.46 2.75 -20.50
CA ALA A 202 -6.60 1.56 -20.62
C ALA A 202 -6.64 0.93 -22.01
N LEU A 203 -7.79 0.90 -22.68
CA LEU A 203 -7.92 0.40 -24.06
C LEU A 203 -7.14 1.30 -25.04
N ASP A 204 -7.19 2.62 -24.84
CA ASP A 204 -6.40 3.57 -25.62
C ASP A 204 -4.88 3.35 -25.43
N MET A 205 -4.43 3.10 -24.21
CA MET A 205 -3.05 2.76 -23.93
C MET A 205 -2.63 1.41 -24.55
N LEU A 206 -3.49 0.39 -24.44
CA LEU A 206 -3.20 -0.96 -24.94
C LEU A 206 -3.09 -1.01 -26.47
N PHE A 207 -4.01 -0.35 -27.17
CA PHE A 207 -4.12 -0.40 -28.63
C PHE A 207 -3.53 0.81 -29.34
N ASP A 208 -2.72 1.60 -28.64
CA ASP A 208 -2.12 2.83 -29.12
C ASP A 208 -3.13 3.75 -29.84
N GLY A 209 -4.23 4.05 -29.14
CA GLY A 209 -5.29 4.91 -29.66
C GLY A 209 -4.88 6.39 -29.83
N PRO A 210 -5.78 7.26 -30.29
CA PRO A 210 -5.48 8.66 -30.53
C PRO A 210 -5.27 9.50 -29.26
N GLY A 211 -5.48 8.93 -28.06
CA GLY A 211 -5.45 9.66 -26.80
C GLY A 211 -6.82 10.14 -26.35
N GLY A 212 -6.84 10.78 -25.18
CA GLY A 212 -8.02 11.34 -24.52
C GLY A 212 -8.20 12.84 -24.81
N TRP A 213 -9.06 13.49 -24.06
CA TRP A 213 -9.14 14.95 -24.07
C TRP A 213 -7.83 15.55 -23.53
N PRO A 214 -7.50 16.79 -23.92
CA PRO A 214 -6.40 17.52 -23.31
C PRO A 214 -6.54 17.57 -21.78
N ILE A 215 -5.40 17.49 -21.10
CA ILE A 215 -5.32 17.60 -19.63
C ILE A 215 -5.34 19.09 -19.28
N GLU A 216 -6.53 19.67 -19.26
CA GLU A 216 -6.77 21.10 -19.03
C GLU A 216 -7.91 21.32 -18.03
N SER A 217 -7.87 22.44 -17.31
CA SER A 217 -8.87 22.74 -16.28
C SER A 217 -10.30 22.69 -16.85
N GLY A 218 -11.18 21.98 -16.13
CA GLY A 218 -12.59 21.86 -16.49
C GLY A 218 -12.94 20.72 -17.43
N TRP A 219 -11.98 19.90 -17.90
CA TRP A 219 -12.29 18.70 -18.70
C TRP A 219 -13.29 17.78 -17.99
N TRP A 220 -13.23 17.70 -16.65
CA TRP A 220 -14.09 16.85 -15.82
C TRP A 220 -15.55 17.32 -15.79
N LYS A 221 -15.86 18.52 -16.28
CA LYS A 221 -17.23 19.05 -16.39
C LYS A 221 -17.99 18.55 -17.62
N ARG A 222 -17.31 17.81 -18.52
CA ARG A 222 -17.91 17.27 -19.75
C ARG A 222 -19.06 16.34 -19.45
N GLU A 223 -20.12 16.45 -20.22
CA GLU A 223 -21.35 15.67 -20.12
C GLU A 223 -21.30 14.45 -21.05
N PRO A 224 -22.20 13.45 -20.89
CA PRO A 224 -22.26 12.31 -21.80
C PRO A 224 -22.33 12.67 -23.30
N LYS A 225 -22.99 13.78 -23.64
CA LYS A 225 -23.04 14.30 -25.02
C LYS A 225 -21.67 14.71 -25.57
N ASP A 226 -20.70 15.02 -24.71
CA ASP A 226 -19.36 15.46 -25.07
C ASP A 226 -18.36 14.29 -25.20
N PHE A 227 -18.77 13.05 -24.86
CA PHE A 227 -17.89 11.87 -24.86
C PHE A 227 -17.38 11.52 -26.27
N GLY A 228 -18.17 11.85 -27.31
CA GLY A 228 -17.75 11.83 -28.70
C GLY A 228 -17.00 10.56 -29.10
N TYR A 229 -15.82 10.73 -29.69
CA TYR A 229 -15.03 9.62 -30.21
C TYR A 229 -14.58 8.61 -29.13
N GLN A 230 -14.50 9.01 -27.85
CA GLN A 230 -14.06 8.08 -26.80
C GLN A 230 -15.06 6.94 -26.61
N LEU A 231 -16.33 7.11 -26.99
CA LEU A 231 -17.36 6.05 -26.93
C LEU A 231 -17.02 4.84 -27.81
N LYS A 232 -16.12 4.98 -28.79
CA LYS A 232 -15.62 3.85 -29.59
C LYS A 232 -14.99 2.76 -28.73
N TRP A 233 -14.43 3.13 -27.57
CA TRP A 233 -13.82 2.17 -26.65
C TRP A 233 -14.87 1.28 -25.98
N CYS A 234 -16.08 1.80 -25.76
CA CYS A 234 -17.18 0.99 -25.23
C CYS A 234 -17.54 -0.15 -26.19
N GLU A 235 -17.44 0.08 -27.51
CA GLU A 235 -17.79 -0.90 -28.55
C GLU A 235 -16.99 -2.20 -28.45
N ILE A 236 -15.79 -2.14 -27.85
CA ILE A 236 -14.83 -3.26 -27.74
C ILE A 236 -14.48 -3.62 -26.29
N CYS A 237 -15.22 -3.07 -25.32
CA CYS A 237 -14.90 -3.20 -23.90
C CYS A 237 -15.61 -4.39 -23.23
N GLY A 238 -16.79 -4.82 -23.65
CA GLY A 238 -17.50 -5.94 -22.99
C GLY A 238 -18.06 -5.68 -21.58
N ALA A 239 -17.68 -4.59 -20.89
CA ALA A 239 -18.09 -4.32 -19.50
C ALA A 239 -19.61 -4.25 -19.28
N ALA A 240 -20.34 -3.69 -20.25
CA ALA A 240 -21.80 -3.57 -20.20
C ALA A 240 -22.56 -4.84 -20.63
N ILE A 241 -21.84 -5.83 -21.16
CA ILE A 241 -22.42 -7.03 -21.79
C ILE A 241 -22.43 -8.18 -20.81
N PHE A 242 -21.30 -8.40 -20.13
CA PHE A 242 -21.10 -9.60 -19.35
C PHE A 242 -21.48 -9.42 -17.88
N ASN A 243 -22.05 -10.49 -17.31
CA ASN A 243 -22.32 -10.67 -15.89
C ASN A 243 -21.67 -11.95 -15.35
N GLU A 244 -20.76 -12.54 -16.11
CA GLU A 244 -20.02 -13.75 -15.80
C GLU A 244 -18.54 -13.48 -16.00
N GLY A 245 -17.69 -14.20 -15.29
CA GLY A 245 -16.25 -13.99 -15.34
C GLY A 245 -15.44 -15.14 -14.79
N ARG A 246 -14.12 -15.01 -14.90
CA ARG A 246 -13.14 -16.03 -14.50
C ARG A 246 -12.44 -15.62 -13.22
N LEU A 247 -11.81 -16.58 -12.55
CA LEU A 247 -10.94 -16.22 -11.43
C LEU A 247 -9.77 -15.40 -11.96
N SER A 248 -9.50 -14.29 -11.30
CA SER A 248 -8.38 -13.39 -11.58
C SER A 248 -7.05 -14.14 -11.58
N SER A 249 -6.88 -15.13 -10.70
CA SER A 249 -5.68 -15.97 -10.58
C SER A 249 -5.47 -16.95 -11.74
N GLU A 250 -6.43 -17.15 -12.64
CA GLU A 250 -6.22 -17.97 -13.84
C GLU A 250 -5.32 -17.28 -14.88
N GLU A 251 -5.15 -15.97 -14.76
CA GLU A 251 -4.34 -15.12 -15.63
C GLU A 251 -4.64 -15.24 -17.13
N ILE A 252 -5.87 -15.61 -17.47
CA ILE A 252 -6.32 -15.81 -18.86
C ILE A 252 -7.44 -14.82 -19.16
N ASP A 253 -7.27 -14.05 -20.23
CA ASP A 253 -8.27 -13.12 -20.72
C ASP A 253 -9.18 -13.81 -21.75
N ASP A 254 -10.49 -13.65 -21.60
CA ASP A 254 -11.44 -14.03 -22.64
C ASP A 254 -11.59 -12.87 -23.62
N VAL A 255 -11.41 -13.15 -24.91
CA VAL A 255 -11.38 -12.12 -25.94
C VAL A 255 -12.23 -12.51 -27.15
N SER A 256 -12.88 -11.54 -27.79
CA SER A 256 -13.54 -11.80 -29.07
C SER A 256 -12.51 -11.93 -30.22
N PRO A 257 -12.86 -12.58 -31.36
CA PRO A 257 -11.90 -12.82 -32.44
C PRO A 257 -11.20 -11.57 -32.98
N MET A 258 -11.91 -10.46 -33.18
CA MET A 258 -11.30 -9.19 -33.58
C MET A 258 -10.28 -8.68 -32.55
N LEU A 259 -10.60 -8.82 -31.25
CA LEU A 259 -9.73 -8.35 -30.17
C LEU A 259 -8.50 -9.26 -30.04
N TYR A 260 -8.62 -10.56 -30.33
CA TYR A 260 -7.48 -11.45 -30.45
C TYR A 260 -6.49 -10.98 -31.52
N GLU A 261 -6.96 -10.63 -32.72
CA GLU A 261 -6.09 -10.11 -33.78
C GLU A 261 -5.48 -8.74 -33.41
N LYS A 262 -6.24 -7.86 -32.75
CA LYS A 262 -5.68 -6.60 -32.20
C LYS A 262 -4.57 -6.86 -31.18
N LEU A 263 -4.75 -7.83 -30.27
CA LEU A 263 -3.72 -8.22 -29.30
C LEU A 263 -2.47 -8.79 -29.98
N LYS A 264 -2.64 -9.55 -31.06
CA LYS A 264 -1.53 -10.06 -31.88
C LYS A 264 -0.75 -8.91 -32.52
N ASN A 265 -1.43 -7.91 -33.07
CA ASN A 265 -0.81 -6.74 -33.69
C ASN A 265 0.02 -5.90 -32.70
N VAL A 266 -0.46 -5.75 -31.46
CA VAL A 266 0.32 -5.07 -30.39
C VAL A 266 1.34 -5.98 -29.71
N GLN A 267 1.51 -7.21 -30.21
CA GLN A 267 2.47 -8.20 -29.72
C GLN A 267 2.31 -8.52 -28.23
N SER A 268 1.07 -8.60 -27.76
CA SER A 268 0.66 -8.91 -26.39
C SER A 268 1.48 -10.05 -25.75
N PRO A 269 2.25 -9.81 -24.67
CA PRO A 269 3.01 -10.86 -23.99
C PRO A 269 2.11 -11.99 -23.45
N LYS A 270 0.94 -11.65 -22.89
CA LYS A 270 -0.07 -12.64 -22.48
C LYS A 270 -0.52 -13.54 -23.62
N LEU A 271 -0.78 -12.97 -24.81
CA LEU A 271 -1.17 -13.76 -25.99
C LEU A 271 -0.04 -14.72 -26.38
N LYS A 272 1.21 -14.23 -26.43
CA LYS A 272 2.39 -15.05 -26.75
C LYS A 272 2.62 -16.20 -25.75
N LYS A 273 2.21 -16.02 -24.50
CA LYS A 273 2.26 -17.04 -23.43
C LYS A 273 1.08 -18.02 -23.46
N GLY A 274 0.19 -17.93 -24.46
CA GLY A 274 -1.02 -18.77 -24.52
C GLY A 274 -2.05 -18.42 -23.43
N LYS A 275 -1.98 -17.22 -22.86
CA LYS A 275 -2.85 -16.74 -21.76
C LYS A 275 -4.04 -15.92 -22.26
N VAL A 276 -4.54 -16.27 -23.44
CA VAL A 276 -5.69 -15.62 -24.07
C VAL A 276 -6.59 -16.70 -24.63
N LYS A 277 -7.88 -16.62 -24.31
CA LYS A 277 -8.91 -17.53 -24.79
C LYS A 277 -9.84 -16.80 -25.75
N VAL A 278 -9.92 -17.28 -26.98
CA VAL A 278 -10.88 -16.75 -27.96
C VAL A 278 -12.28 -17.25 -27.63
N MET A 279 -13.24 -16.33 -27.55
CA MET A 279 -14.65 -16.63 -27.34
C MET A 279 -15.28 -17.24 -28.59
N ASP A 280 -16.18 -18.20 -28.39
CA ASP A 280 -17.13 -18.63 -29.42
C ASP A 280 -18.25 -17.58 -29.50
N ILE A 281 -18.25 -16.76 -30.55
CA ILE A 281 -19.24 -15.70 -30.73
C ILE A 281 -20.65 -16.21 -31.06
N SER A 282 -20.77 -17.45 -31.54
CA SER A 282 -22.07 -18.07 -31.84
C SER A 282 -22.78 -18.53 -30.55
N ASN A 283 -22.00 -18.81 -29.52
CA ASN A 283 -22.46 -19.21 -28.20
C ASN A 283 -21.46 -18.66 -27.17
N PRO A 284 -21.54 -17.36 -26.82
CA PRO A 284 -20.56 -16.66 -25.99
C PRO A 284 -20.70 -17.06 -24.52
N LYS A 285 -20.65 -18.35 -24.24
CA LYS A 285 -20.54 -18.91 -22.90
C LYS A 285 -19.16 -18.55 -22.37
N ILE A 286 -19.15 -17.67 -21.39
CA ILE A 286 -17.96 -17.45 -20.59
C ILE A 286 -17.80 -18.67 -19.70
N ILE A 287 -16.65 -19.34 -19.79
CA ILE A 287 -16.33 -20.38 -18.80
C ILE A 287 -16.04 -19.61 -17.52
N GLY A 288 -16.96 -19.63 -16.56
CA GLY A 288 -16.86 -18.74 -15.43
C GLY A 288 -17.99 -18.84 -14.42
N LYS A 289 -17.86 -18.06 -13.36
CA LYS A 289 -18.87 -17.89 -12.32
C LYS A 289 -19.69 -16.63 -12.61
N LYS A 290 -20.97 -16.65 -12.23
CA LYS A 290 -21.79 -15.44 -12.21
C LYS A 290 -21.20 -14.43 -11.23
N MET A 291 -21.12 -13.19 -11.67
CA MET A 291 -20.71 -12.08 -10.83
C MET A 291 -21.82 -11.77 -9.81
N PRO A 292 -21.48 -11.50 -8.54
CA PRO A 292 -22.42 -10.97 -7.56
C PRO A 292 -23.15 -9.72 -8.06
N ASP A 293 -24.46 -9.65 -7.80
CA ASP A 293 -25.29 -8.48 -8.10
C ASP A 293 -25.18 -7.43 -6.98
N THR A 294 -23.96 -6.92 -6.78
CA THR A 294 -23.66 -5.89 -5.78
C THR A 294 -22.75 -4.83 -6.38
N ILE A 295 -22.62 -3.66 -5.76
CA ILE A 295 -21.65 -2.64 -6.22
C ILE A 295 -20.20 -3.16 -6.19
N ASN A 296 -19.91 -4.11 -5.30
CA ASN A 296 -18.60 -4.77 -5.18
C ASN A 296 -18.56 -6.06 -6.01
N ARG A 297 -18.84 -5.94 -7.32
CA ARG A 297 -19.09 -7.07 -8.22
C ARG A 297 -18.00 -8.13 -8.25
N TYR A 298 -16.74 -7.77 -7.99
CA TYR A 298 -15.60 -8.70 -8.11
C TYR A 298 -15.15 -9.30 -6.76
N LEU A 299 -15.47 -8.65 -5.64
CA LEU A 299 -15.12 -9.11 -4.30
C LEU A 299 -16.08 -8.54 -3.24
N THR A 300 -17.02 -9.36 -2.77
CA THR A 300 -18.14 -8.93 -1.92
C THR A 300 -17.74 -8.75 -0.46
N ASP A 301 -16.85 -9.58 0.07
CA ASP A 301 -16.32 -9.44 1.41
C ASP A 301 -15.06 -8.57 1.38
N TYR A 302 -15.10 -7.46 2.11
CA TYR A 302 -13.98 -6.54 2.21
C TYR A 302 -12.75 -7.18 2.88
N LYS A 303 -12.95 -8.18 3.76
CA LYS A 303 -11.85 -8.87 4.45
C LYS A 303 -11.02 -9.74 3.52
N GLU A 304 -11.63 -10.23 2.44
CA GLU A 304 -10.97 -11.03 1.41
C GLU A 304 -10.06 -10.19 0.50
N ARG A 305 -9.87 -8.89 0.75
CA ARG A 305 -8.94 -8.03 0.00
C ARG A 305 -7.47 -8.29 0.31
N ILE A 306 -7.18 -8.91 1.45
CA ILE A 306 -5.82 -9.30 1.83
C ILE A 306 -5.89 -10.78 2.20
N SER A 307 -5.06 -11.61 1.57
CA SER A 307 -5.00 -13.03 1.91
C SER A 307 -4.37 -13.25 3.28
N LYS A 308 -4.81 -14.31 3.97
CA LYS A 308 -4.30 -14.67 5.32
C LYS A 308 -2.79 -14.93 5.32
N ASP A 309 -2.27 -15.39 4.18
CA ASP A 309 -0.86 -15.74 3.99
C ASP A 309 0.00 -14.55 3.55
N ASN A 310 -0.59 -13.38 3.31
CA ASN A 310 0.16 -12.18 2.98
C ASN A 310 0.92 -11.66 4.21
N ASN A 311 2.24 -11.81 4.20
CA ASN A 311 3.17 -11.36 5.24
C ASN A 311 4.00 -10.15 4.81
N VAL A 312 3.58 -9.41 3.78
CA VAL A 312 4.38 -8.31 3.21
C VAL A 312 4.62 -7.18 4.21
N LEU A 313 3.63 -6.90 5.05
CA LEU A 313 3.64 -5.78 6.01
C LEU A 313 4.21 -6.11 7.38
N THR A 314 4.45 -7.39 7.68
CA THR A 314 5.01 -7.80 8.96
C THR A 314 6.54 -7.81 8.89
N PRO A 315 7.24 -7.50 10.00
CA PRO A 315 8.68 -7.69 10.11
C PRO A 315 9.09 -9.09 9.62
N LYS A 316 10.10 -9.16 8.75
CA LYS A 316 10.66 -10.41 8.25
C LYS A 316 11.88 -10.79 9.09
N ASN A 317 12.79 -9.84 9.24
CA ASN A 317 14.01 -9.95 10.03
C ASN A 317 13.99 -8.90 11.14
N ILE A 318 14.45 -9.31 12.32
CA ILE A 318 14.68 -8.47 13.48
C ILE A 318 16.12 -8.71 13.93
N ASP A 319 16.98 -7.77 13.58
CA ASP A 319 18.39 -7.78 13.96
C ASP A 319 18.59 -7.03 15.28
N ALA A 320 19.71 -7.27 15.96
CA ALA A 320 20.08 -6.54 17.16
C ALA A 320 21.47 -5.91 17.05
N VAL A 321 21.63 -4.74 17.67
CA VAL A 321 22.92 -4.14 18.00
C VAL A 321 23.03 -4.07 19.51
N VAL A 322 24.05 -4.70 20.07
CA VAL A 322 24.35 -4.69 21.51
C VAL A 322 25.63 -3.90 21.72
N PHE A 323 25.57 -2.82 22.48
CA PHE A 323 26.76 -2.03 22.81
C PHE A 323 27.44 -2.55 24.07
N CYS A 324 28.75 -2.80 23.98
CA CYS A 324 29.60 -3.21 25.11
C CYS A 324 30.69 -2.15 25.33
N TYR A 325 30.78 -1.61 26.54
CA TYR A 325 31.72 -0.54 26.90
C TYR A 325 32.83 -1.03 27.84
N SER A 326 32.64 -2.18 28.48
CA SER A 326 33.52 -2.67 29.54
C SER A 326 33.60 -4.19 29.57
N LYS A 327 34.57 -4.73 30.33
CA LYS A 327 34.64 -6.17 30.60
C LYS A 327 33.40 -6.71 31.31
N ALA A 328 32.80 -5.92 32.22
CA ALA A 328 31.57 -6.30 32.91
C ALA A 328 30.40 -6.47 31.93
N ASP A 329 30.35 -5.65 30.87
CA ASP A 329 29.33 -5.79 29.82
C ASP A 329 29.48 -7.11 29.07
N LEU A 330 30.71 -7.57 28.83
CA LEU A 330 30.97 -8.87 28.21
C LEU A 330 30.51 -10.02 29.09
N ASP A 331 30.79 -9.96 30.38
CA ASP A 331 30.36 -11.01 31.32
C ASP A 331 28.83 -11.06 31.43
N SER A 332 28.15 -9.92 31.29
CA SER A 332 26.68 -9.85 31.16
C SER A 332 26.18 -10.36 29.82
N LEU A 333 26.88 -10.06 28.72
CA LEU A 333 26.56 -10.56 27.39
C LEU A 333 26.66 -12.09 27.35
N GLU A 334 27.71 -12.69 27.90
CA GLU A 334 27.88 -14.16 27.95
C GLU A 334 26.71 -14.87 28.64
N LYS A 335 26.08 -14.22 29.63
CA LYS A 335 24.90 -14.75 30.33
C LYS A 335 23.61 -14.63 29.51
N ASN A 336 23.51 -13.63 28.64
CA ASN A 336 22.28 -13.30 27.91
C ASN A 336 22.32 -13.68 26.41
N ILE A 337 23.50 -13.97 25.86
CA ILE A 337 23.68 -14.19 24.42
C ILE A 337 22.90 -15.41 23.92
N ASP A 338 22.77 -16.47 24.72
CA ASP A 338 21.92 -17.63 24.40
C ASP A 338 20.45 -17.22 24.23
N THR A 339 19.94 -16.28 25.03
CA THR A 339 18.59 -15.75 24.86
C THR A 339 18.51 -14.85 23.63
N PHE A 340 19.47 -13.93 23.45
CA PHE A 340 19.45 -13.01 22.30
C PHE A 340 19.52 -13.77 20.97
N THR A 341 20.35 -14.80 20.87
CA THR A 341 20.53 -15.60 19.65
C THR A 341 19.31 -16.43 19.26
N LYS A 342 18.41 -16.72 20.22
CA LYS A 342 17.10 -17.31 19.95
C LYS A 342 16.05 -16.29 19.50
N VAL A 343 16.20 -15.03 19.93
CA VAL A 343 15.23 -13.96 19.66
C VAL A 343 15.52 -13.25 18.33
N PHE A 344 16.78 -12.93 18.05
CA PHE A 344 17.16 -12.10 16.91
C PHE A 344 17.75 -12.91 15.76
N ASP A 345 17.45 -12.48 14.54
CA ASP A 345 17.94 -13.14 13.32
C ASP A 345 19.46 -12.93 13.15
N SER A 346 19.98 -11.76 13.55
CA SER A 346 21.42 -11.48 13.67
C SER A 346 21.71 -10.57 14.87
N ILE A 347 22.90 -10.71 15.45
CA ILE A 347 23.37 -9.89 16.57
C ILE A 347 24.71 -9.27 16.22
N LEU A 348 24.75 -7.95 16.26
CA LEU A 348 25.94 -7.15 16.09
C LEU A 348 26.41 -6.67 17.45
N VAL A 349 27.53 -7.21 17.93
CA VAL A 349 28.14 -6.79 19.20
C VAL A 349 29.08 -5.63 18.90
N ALA A 350 28.63 -4.43 19.21
CA ALA A 350 29.37 -3.18 19.04
C ALA A 350 30.30 -2.97 20.24
N VAL A 351 31.59 -3.24 20.05
CA VAL A 351 32.59 -3.13 21.12
C VAL A 351 33.19 -1.72 21.09
N MET A 352 32.99 -0.98 22.18
CA MET A 352 33.39 0.42 22.29
C MET A 352 34.80 0.62 22.90
N ASP A 353 35.37 -0.42 23.51
CA ASP A 353 36.74 -0.46 24.02
C ASP A 353 37.55 -1.54 23.29
N ASP A 354 38.58 -1.18 22.54
CA ASP A 354 39.32 -2.15 21.73
C ASP A 354 40.11 -3.18 22.56
N ASN A 355 40.33 -2.90 23.86
CA ASN A 355 41.08 -3.79 24.77
C ASN A 355 40.31 -5.07 25.13
N ILE A 356 39.01 -5.15 24.83
CA ILE A 356 38.17 -6.31 25.17
C ILE A 356 37.79 -7.17 23.95
N ASN A 357 38.29 -6.83 22.75
CA ASN A 357 37.96 -7.54 21.50
C ASN A 357 38.40 -9.01 21.49
N SER A 358 39.59 -9.33 21.99
CA SER A 358 40.15 -10.70 21.98
C SER A 358 39.36 -11.70 22.84
N LEU A 359 38.50 -11.22 23.73
CA LEU A 359 37.67 -12.05 24.60
C LEU A 359 36.39 -12.54 23.91
N LEU A 360 36.05 -11.97 22.76
CA LEU A 360 34.80 -12.25 22.04
C LEU A 360 34.94 -13.26 20.90
N ASP A 361 36.16 -13.67 20.56
CA ASP A 361 36.42 -14.69 19.54
C ASP A 361 35.67 -15.99 19.85
N ASN A 362 35.60 -16.37 21.12
CA ASN A 362 34.85 -17.55 21.57
C ASN A 362 33.34 -17.42 21.35
N VAL A 363 32.78 -16.21 21.53
CA VAL A 363 31.34 -15.95 21.31
C VAL A 363 31.02 -15.99 19.82
N GLN A 364 31.83 -15.34 18.99
CA GLN A 364 31.63 -15.34 17.54
C GLN A 364 31.79 -16.75 16.95
N ASN A 365 32.74 -17.55 17.46
CA ASN A 365 32.93 -18.93 17.02
C ASN A 365 31.78 -19.86 17.48
N LYS A 366 31.13 -19.56 18.60
CA LYS A 366 30.02 -20.36 19.15
C LYS A 366 28.70 -20.11 18.42
N TYR A 367 28.44 -18.89 17.97
CA TYR A 367 27.15 -18.50 17.36
C TYR A 367 27.33 -17.93 15.96
N SER A 368 26.80 -18.63 14.95
CA SER A 368 26.92 -18.23 13.54
C SER A 368 26.18 -16.94 13.19
N ASN A 369 25.19 -16.53 13.99
CA ASN A 369 24.43 -15.29 13.80
C ASN A 369 24.95 -14.10 14.64
N VAL A 370 26.13 -14.24 15.25
CA VAL A 370 26.79 -13.15 15.99
C VAL A 370 27.96 -12.59 15.17
N LYS A 371 28.08 -11.27 15.09
CA LYS A 371 29.20 -10.57 14.46
C LYS A 371 29.75 -9.48 15.38
N ILE A 372 31.07 -9.40 15.52
CA ILE A 372 31.72 -8.34 16.28
C ILE A 372 31.95 -7.10 15.41
N ILE A 373 31.59 -5.94 15.93
CA ILE A 373 31.76 -4.63 15.30
C ILE A 373 32.64 -3.77 16.19
N ASN A 374 33.92 -3.60 15.81
CA ASN A 374 34.82 -2.70 16.55
C ASN A 374 34.38 -1.24 16.38
N SER A 375 34.59 -0.47 17.46
CA SER A 375 34.27 0.95 17.54
C SER A 375 34.86 1.73 16.35
N VAL A 376 34.16 2.78 15.93
CA VAL A 376 34.68 3.72 14.94
C VAL A 376 35.06 5.01 15.64
N LEU A 377 36.36 5.17 15.91
CA LEU A 377 36.93 6.35 16.59
C LEU A 377 36.31 6.59 17.97
N GLY A 378 35.90 5.52 18.67
CA GLY A 378 35.23 5.60 19.98
C GLY A 378 33.85 6.27 19.96
N LYS A 379 33.28 6.60 18.78
CA LYS A 379 32.03 7.34 18.66
C LYS A 379 30.83 6.43 18.49
N TRP A 380 29.83 6.57 19.37
CA TRP A 380 28.62 5.75 19.39
C TRP A 380 27.89 5.77 18.04
N GLY A 381 27.55 6.95 17.50
CA GLY A 381 26.81 7.09 16.25
C GLY A 381 27.54 6.54 15.03
N ARG A 382 28.88 6.67 14.98
CA ARG A 382 29.69 6.09 13.90
C ARG A 382 29.74 4.57 13.97
N THR A 383 29.84 4.02 15.17
CA THR A 383 29.74 2.57 15.38
C THR A 383 28.35 2.06 15.02
N LEU A 384 27.27 2.76 15.39
CA LEU A 384 25.91 2.40 14.98
C LEU A 384 25.77 2.41 13.45
N ASN A 385 26.26 3.44 12.77
CA ASN A 385 26.27 3.50 11.31
C ASN A 385 26.96 2.29 10.69
N LYS A 386 28.14 1.91 11.20
CA LYS A 386 28.84 0.71 10.75
C LYS A 386 27.97 -0.54 10.96
N SER A 387 27.34 -0.68 12.13
CA SER A 387 26.43 -1.79 12.42
C SER A 387 25.23 -1.85 11.48
N ILE A 388 24.54 -0.74 11.24
CA ILE A 388 23.39 -0.66 10.32
C ILE A 388 23.76 -1.13 8.92
N ASN A 389 24.95 -0.75 8.44
CA ASN A 389 25.45 -1.09 7.10
C ASN A 389 26.07 -2.50 7.00
N CYS A 390 26.23 -3.23 8.11
CA CYS A 390 26.74 -4.61 8.11
C CYS A 390 25.69 -5.67 7.76
N ILE A 391 24.41 -5.29 7.69
CA ILE A 391 23.31 -6.17 7.33
C ILE A 391 22.69 -5.66 6.02
N GLU A 392 22.54 -6.54 5.03
CA GLU A 392 22.14 -6.17 3.67
C GLU A 392 20.63 -5.88 3.52
N ASP A 393 19.77 -6.69 4.14
CA ASP A 393 18.32 -6.51 4.07
C ASP A 393 17.92 -5.19 4.73
N ASN A 394 16.96 -4.41 4.21
CA ASN A 394 16.49 -3.20 4.89
C ASN A 394 15.24 -3.49 5.73
N ASP A 395 15.41 -4.13 6.89
CA ASP A 395 14.30 -4.43 7.80
C ASP A 395 14.54 -3.91 9.22
N TRP A 396 14.00 -4.58 10.24
CA TRP A 396 13.98 -4.07 11.61
C TRP A 396 15.28 -4.33 12.36
N MET A 397 15.71 -3.35 13.13
CA MET A 397 16.89 -3.41 13.98
C MET A 397 16.55 -2.91 15.37
N CYS A 398 17.08 -3.60 16.37
CA CYS A 398 16.85 -3.36 17.78
C CYS A 398 18.16 -2.91 18.44
N ILE A 399 18.16 -1.78 19.15
CA ILE A 399 19.28 -1.37 20.01
C ILE A 399 19.03 -1.90 21.41
N LEU A 400 19.99 -2.67 21.91
CA LEU A 400 19.93 -3.37 23.19
C LEU A 400 21.07 -2.95 24.10
N ASN A 401 20.80 -2.97 25.39
CA ASN A 401 21.83 -3.05 26.42
C ASN A 401 22.10 -4.52 26.77
N VAL A 402 23.32 -4.85 27.20
CA VAL A 402 23.71 -6.21 27.60
C VAL A 402 22.85 -6.80 28.72
N GLU A 403 22.23 -5.96 29.55
CA GLU A 403 21.35 -6.37 30.66
C GLU A 403 19.86 -6.49 30.26
N SER A 404 19.52 -6.27 28.99
CA SER A 404 18.12 -6.28 28.53
C SER A 404 17.50 -7.65 28.73
N LYS A 405 16.38 -7.72 29.45
CA LYS A 405 15.61 -8.97 29.61
C LYS A 405 14.49 -9.00 28.59
N LEU A 406 14.53 -9.97 27.68
CA LEU A 406 13.51 -10.16 26.66
C LEU A 406 12.78 -11.49 26.84
N PRO A 407 11.45 -11.50 26.71
CA PRO A 407 10.72 -12.74 26.54
C PRO A 407 11.26 -13.54 25.34
N GLU A 408 11.35 -14.87 25.45
CA GLU A 408 11.79 -15.73 24.33
C GLU A 408 10.87 -15.59 23.11
N ASP A 409 9.60 -15.23 23.31
CA ASP A 409 8.61 -15.05 22.26
C ASP A 409 8.60 -13.63 21.64
N PHE A 410 9.46 -12.71 22.11
CA PHE A 410 9.47 -11.30 21.71
C PHE A 410 9.45 -11.10 20.19
N SER A 411 10.40 -11.71 19.48
CA SER A 411 10.51 -11.61 18.03
C SER A 411 9.30 -12.22 17.34
N SER A 412 8.82 -13.37 17.84
CA SER A 412 7.62 -14.02 17.29
C SER A 412 6.36 -13.17 17.41
N ARG A 413 6.26 -12.34 18.47
CA ARG A 413 5.14 -11.40 18.69
C ARG A 413 5.26 -10.20 17.77
N ILE A 414 6.45 -9.64 17.59
CA ILE A 414 6.70 -8.55 16.64
C ILE A 414 6.42 -8.97 15.20
N LYS A 415 6.78 -10.19 14.80
CA LYS A 415 6.47 -10.74 13.46
C LYS A 415 4.96 -11.00 13.22
N LYS A 416 4.10 -10.83 14.23
CA LYS A 416 2.62 -10.97 14.13
C LYS A 416 1.89 -9.63 14.01
N VAL A 417 2.59 -8.51 14.04
CA VAL A 417 2.02 -7.17 13.92
C VAL A 417 2.59 -6.43 12.71
N VAL A 418 1.77 -5.57 12.12
CA VAL A 418 2.19 -4.54 11.18
C VAL A 418 2.71 -3.37 11.99
N LEU A 419 3.98 -3.03 11.77
CA LEU A 419 4.63 -1.86 12.34
C LEU A 419 4.85 -0.82 11.24
N ASN A 420 4.67 0.45 11.57
CA ASN A 420 5.02 1.55 10.67
C ASN A 420 6.55 1.73 10.61
N PRO A 421 7.20 1.52 9.45
CA PRO A 421 8.65 1.67 9.31
C PRO A 421 9.16 3.07 9.62
N GLY A 422 8.30 4.09 9.51
CA GLY A 422 8.62 5.48 9.85
C GLY A 422 8.73 5.79 11.33
N CYS A 423 8.36 4.84 12.21
CA CYS A 423 8.37 5.04 13.66
C CYS A 423 9.57 4.37 14.32
N ILE A 424 9.96 4.90 15.47
CA ILE A 424 10.85 4.24 16.42
C ILE A 424 10.04 3.80 17.63
N TYR A 425 10.17 2.53 18.00
CA TYR A 425 9.40 1.91 19.07
C TYR A 425 10.32 1.66 20.26
N SER A 426 9.91 2.12 21.43
CA SER A 426 10.51 1.75 22.70
C SER A 426 9.57 0.83 23.46
N PHE A 427 10.11 0.01 24.37
CA PHE A 427 9.31 -0.99 25.07
C PHE A 427 9.31 -0.72 26.56
N ASN A 428 8.13 -0.71 27.15
CA ASN A 428 7.95 -0.69 28.60
C ASN A 428 7.61 -2.09 29.10
N ILE A 429 8.57 -3.01 28.97
CA ILE A 429 8.45 -4.39 29.41
C ILE A 429 9.19 -4.52 30.76
N LEU A 430 8.51 -5.04 31.80
CA LEU A 430 9.09 -5.46 33.09
C LEU A 430 9.77 -4.38 33.96
N GLU A 431 9.23 -3.16 34.06
CA GLU A 431 9.78 -2.07 34.90
C GLU A 431 11.27 -1.75 34.64
N LEU A 432 11.79 -2.13 33.46
CA LEU A 432 13.17 -1.91 33.08
C LEU A 432 13.39 -0.42 32.79
N LEU A 433 14.25 0.21 33.60
CA LEU A 433 14.68 1.61 33.45
C LEU A 433 15.51 1.90 32.18
N ASN A 434 15.62 0.98 31.22
CA ASN A 434 16.54 1.12 30.07
C ASN A 434 16.00 0.60 28.72
N LYS A 435 15.33 1.51 27.99
CA LYS A 435 15.61 1.97 26.59
C LYS A 435 16.00 0.93 25.52
N LEU A 436 15.29 -0.18 25.40
CA LEU A 436 15.27 -0.91 24.12
C LEU A 436 14.57 -0.04 23.07
N CYS A 437 15.16 0.12 21.89
CA CYS A 437 14.47 0.75 20.76
C CYS A 437 14.56 -0.08 19.48
N LEU A 438 13.43 -0.23 18.82
CA LEU A 438 13.23 -0.96 17.57
C LEU A 438 12.90 0.04 16.46
N PHE A 439 13.64 0.00 15.37
CA PHE A 439 13.45 0.90 14.23
C PHE A 439 13.64 0.13 12.92
N ASN A 440 13.01 0.61 11.84
CA ASN A 440 13.26 0.08 10.51
C ASN A 440 14.41 0.84 9.86
N ARG A 441 15.36 0.13 9.23
CA ARG A 441 16.51 0.76 8.58
C ARG A 441 16.16 1.60 7.35
N GLY A 442 14.99 1.36 6.76
CA GLY A 442 14.40 2.14 5.68
C GLY A 442 13.62 3.39 6.11
N ALA A 443 13.55 3.71 7.41
CA ALA A 443 12.79 4.84 7.93
C ALA A 443 13.20 6.17 7.29
N TYR A 444 12.22 7.05 7.00
CA TYR A 444 12.50 8.37 6.43
C TYR A 444 13.42 9.21 7.33
N ALA A 445 13.26 9.16 8.66
CA ALA A 445 14.11 9.89 9.60
C ALA A 445 15.61 9.61 9.40
N LEU A 446 15.97 8.34 9.15
CA LEU A 446 17.36 7.94 8.88
C LEU A 446 17.83 8.41 7.50
N LYS A 447 17.00 8.22 6.46
CA LYS A 447 17.30 8.70 5.10
C LYS A 447 17.51 10.21 5.04
N TYR A 448 16.68 10.96 5.77
CA TYR A 448 16.71 12.42 5.83
C TYR A 448 17.94 12.94 6.56
N LYS A 449 18.31 12.34 7.69
CA LYS A 449 19.49 12.74 8.47
C LYS A 449 20.80 12.26 7.84
N GLY A 450 20.74 11.16 7.08
CA GLY A 450 21.88 10.57 6.41
C GLY A 450 22.94 10.03 7.37
N PHE A 451 24.06 9.60 6.80
CA PHE A 451 25.19 9.05 7.55
C PHE A 451 25.74 10.06 8.56
N ASP A 452 25.85 11.33 8.18
CA ASP A 452 26.44 12.37 9.04
C ASP A 452 25.58 12.63 10.27
N GLY A 453 24.27 12.78 10.11
CA GLY A 453 23.36 13.03 11.24
C GLY A 453 23.32 11.88 12.25
N ILE A 454 23.45 10.63 11.79
CA ILE A 454 23.57 9.48 12.71
C ILE A 454 24.95 9.47 13.39
N SER A 455 26.01 9.81 12.65
CA SER A 455 27.40 9.82 13.17
C SER A 455 27.62 10.82 14.29
N GLU A 456 26.82 11.88 14.36
CA GLU A 456 26.84 12.92 15.38
C GLU A 456 26.20 12.49 16.71
N CYS A 457 25.38 11.43 16.71
CA CYS A 457 24.75 10.94 17.94
C CYS A 457 25.80 10.34 18.89
N GLU A 458 25.83 10.82 20.13
CA GLU A 458 26.68 10.31 21.20
C GLU A 458 25.97 9.23 22.03
N THR A 459 24.63 9.21 22.02
CA THR A 459 23.83 8.27 22.80
C THR A 459 22.59 7.77 22.06
N ASN A 460 22.03 6.65 22.52
CA ASN A 460 20.73 6.15 22.06
C ASN A 460 19.60 7.19 22.23
N LEU A 461 19.66 8.03 23.27
CA LEU A 461 18.65 9.08 23.47
C LEU A 461 18.69 10.15 22.38
N GLU A 462 19.88 10.50 21.89
CA GLU A 462 20.03 11.44 20.78
C GLU A 462 19.59 10.82 19.45
N PHE A 463 19.88 9.54 19.26
CA PHE A 463 19.40 8.79 18.11
C PHE A 463 17.87 8.74 18.03
N ILE A 464 17.18 8.49 19.16
CA ILE A 464 15.71 8.49 19.21
C ILE A 464 15.15 9.88 18.83
N LYS A 465 15.85 10.97 19.18
CA LYS A 465 15.45 12.34 18.83
C LYS A 465 15.59 12.66 17.34
N LEU A 466 16.15 11.78 16.51
CA LEU A 466 16.12 11.93 15.06
C LEU A 466 14.69 11.81 14.50
N TRP A 467 13.79 11.11 15.21
CA TRP A 467 12.38 11.02 14.88
C TRP A 467 11.57 12.15 15.52
N ASP A 468 10.53 12.59 14.82
CA ASP A 468 9.53 13.49 15.40
C ASP A 468 8.84 12.84 16.61
N LYS A 469 8.44 13.66 17.59
CA LYS A 469 7.85 13.17 18.86
C LYS A 469 6.63 12.28 18.66
N ASN A 470 5.82 12.52 17.63
CA ASN A 470 4.64 11.71 17.30
C ASN A 470 4.97 10.37 16.61
N LYS A 471 6.23 10.15 16.20
CA LYS A 471 6.75 8.89 15.64
C LYS A 471 7.64 8.13 16.64
N GLN A 472 7.75 8.63 17.87
CA GLN A 472 8.40 7.96 19.00
C GLN A 472 7.32 7.25 19.83
N ILE A 473 7.20 5.93 19.66
CA ILE A 473 6.08 5.15 20.20
C ILE A 473 6.55 4.26 21.34
N VAL A 474 5.81 4.25 22.44
CA VAL A 474 6.06 3.32 23.56
C VAL A 474 5.09 2.15 23.44
N LEU A 475 5.62 0.94 23.42
CA LEU A 475 4.87 -0.30 23.36
C LEU A 475 4.73 -0.91 24.76
N ASN A 476 3.48 -1.19 25.13
CA ASN A 476 3.12 -1.90 26.35
C ASN A 476 3.12 -3.43 26.10
N ASN A 477 3.00 -4.21 27.18
CA ASN A 477 2.98 -5.67 27.11
C ASN A 477 1.85 -6.28 26.26
N ASP A 478 0.83 -5.52 25.88
CA ASP A 478 -0.36 -5.97 25.14
C ASP A 478 -0.39 -5.50 23.68
N PHE A 479 0.73 -4.99 23.15
CA PHE A 479 0.79 -4.37 21.82
C PHE A 479 0.31 -5.25 20.66
N ASP A 480 0.35 -6.58 20.79
CA ASP A 480 0.04 -7.57 19.76
C ASP A 480 -1.36 -8.19 19.88
N ILE A 481 -2.12 -7.84 20.92
CA ILE A 481 -3.49 -8.35 21.12
C ILE A 481 -4.58 -7.31 20.85
N ILE A 482 -4.22 -6.03 20.72
CA ILE A 482 -5.17 -4.94 20.44
C ILE A 482 -5.69 -5.05 19.00
N GLU A 483 -7.02 -5.00 18.85
CA GLU A 483 -7.65 -5.17 17.54
C GLU A 483 -7.54 -3.93 16.65
N ASN A 484 -7.86 -2.76 17.19
CA ASN A 484 -7.71 -1.45 16.54
C ASN A 484 -7.01 -0.49 17.52
N PRO A 485 -5.71 -0.19 17.31
CA PRO A 485 -4.90 0.53 18.29
C PRO A 485 -5.23 2.03 18.38
N ASP A 486 -5.98 2.56 17.43
CA ASP A 486 -6.26 4.00 17.33
C ASP A 486 -7.69 4.39 17.69
N LEU A 487 -8.56 3.43 18.01
CA LEU A 487 -9.96 3.72 18.35
C LEU A 487 -10.10 4.71 19.51
N LYS A 488 -9.33 4.53 20.59
CA LYS A 488 -9.31 5.47 21.73
C LYS A 488 -8.85 6.87 21.29
N TYR A 489 -7.76 6.93 20.51
CA TYR A 489 -7.24 8.19 19.99
C TYR A 489 -8.26 8.89 19.09
N TRP A 490 -8.97 8.16 18.22
CA TRP A 490 -10.03 8.71 17.39
C TRP A 490 -11.18 9.28 18.21
N HIS A 491 -11.56 8.60 19.30
CA HIS A 491 -12.58 9.08 20.24
C HIS A 491 -12.14 10.34 20.99
N ASP A 492 -10.87 10.42 21.39
CA ASP A 492 -10.31 11.62 22.02
C ASP A 492 -10.24 12.78 21.02
N PHE A 493 -9.81 12.51 19.77
CA PHE A 493 -9.77 13.49 18.69
C PHE A 493 -11.18 14.03 18.36
N ALA A 494 -12.22 13.20 18.42
CA ALA A 494 -13.60 13.61 18.19
C ALA A 494 -14.05 14.75 19.13
N ASN A 495 -13.51 14.82 20.35
CA ASN A 495 -13.80 15.91 21.30
C ASN A 495 -13.18 17.27 20.88
N THR A 496 -12.21 17.26 19.97
CA THR A 496 -11.50 18.47 19.52
C THR A 496 -12.12 19.10 18.27
N ILE A 497 -13.08 18.43 17.63
CA ILE A 497 -13.69 18.85 16.36
C ILE A 497 -14.99 19.62 16.63
N ASP A 498 -15.35 20.53 15.71
CA ASP A 498 -16.59 21.30 15.69
C ASP A 498 -17.85 20.45 15.93
N GLU A 499 -18.73 20.94 16.82
CA GLU A 499 -20.00 20.37 17.25
C GLU A 499 -20.89 19.93 16.08
N LYS A 500 -20.87 20.66 14.95
CA LYS A 500 -21.74 20.35 13.79
C LYS A 500 -21.56 18.92 13.24
N ASN A 501 -20.36 18.34 13.36
CA ASN A 501 -20.09 16.98 12.87
C ASN A 501 -20.06 15.93 13.99
N LYS A 502 -20.15 16.35 15.25
CA LYS A 502 -19.88 15.52 16.42
C LYS A 502 -20.81 14.31 16.51
N GLU A 503 -22.12 14.50 16.28
CA GLU A 503 -23.08 13.40 16.27
C GLU A 503 -22.75 12.34 15.20
N LYS A 504 -22.41 12.77 13.97
CA LYS A 504 -22.04 11.85 12.88
C LYS A 504 -20.76 11.07 13.21
N ILE A 505 -19.79 11.75 13.82
CA ILE A 505 -18.50 11.18 14.24
C ILE A 505 -18.71 10.12 15.34
N TYR A 506 -19.47 10.42 16.39
CA TYR A 506 -19.73 9.43 17.45
C TYR A 506 -20.54 8.25 16.95
N LYS A 507 -21.59 8.46 16.13
CA LYS A 507 -22.31 7.34 15.49
C LYS A 507 -21.38 6.44 14.68
N CYS A 508 -20.38 7.00 14.01
CA CYS A 508 -19.36 6.23 13.29
C CYS A 508 -18.48 5.41 14.25
N LEU A 509 -17.97 6.04 15.32
CA LEU A 509 -17.11 5.38 16.31
C LEU A 509 -17.84 4.28 17.08
N ASP A 510 -19.11 4.51 17.45
CA ASP A 510 -19.96 3.52 18.10
C ASP A 510 -20.19 2.31 17.20
N LYS A 511 -20.40 2.54 15.90
CA LYS A 511 -20.51 1.45 14.92
C LYS A 511 -19.22 0.63 14.86
N ILE A 512 -18.06 1.28 14.76
CA ILE A 512 -16.76 0.59 14.73
C ILE A 512 -16.57 -0.24 16.01
N LYS A 513 -16.91 0.33 17.17
CA LYS A 513 -16.83 -0.36 18.46
C LYS A 513 -17.76 -1.59 18.51
N ASN A 514 -19.01 -1.45 18.08
CA ASN A 514 -19.98 -2.55 18.05
C ASN A 514 -19.51 -3.70 17.13
N ASP A 515 -18.92 -3.37 15.97
CA ASP A 515 -18.37 -4.37 15.05
C ASP A 515 -17.22 -5.18 15.70
N LEU A 516 -16.42 -4.54 16.57
CA LEU A 516 -15.35 -5.20 17.33
C LEU A 516 -15.92 -6.05 18.48
N GLU A 517 -16.93 -5.57 19.21
CA GLU A 517 -17.57 -6.31 20.31
C GLU A 517 -18.30 -7.57 19.84
N ILE A 518 -18.97 -7.52 18.68
CA ILE A 518 -19.62 -8.69 18.08
C ILE A 518 -18.61 -9.79 17.76
N LYS A 519 -17.37 -9.42 17.40
CA LYS A 519 -16.30 -10.37 17.07
C LYS A 519 -15.71 -11.06 18.31
N ALA A 520 -15.81 -10.43 19.48
CA ALA A 520 -15.30 -10.96 20.74
C ALA A 520 -16.24 -11.98 21.40
N LYS A 521 -17.50 -12.07 20.94
CA LYS A 521 -18.52 -13.05 21.36
C LYS A 521 -18.55 -14.21 20.38
#